data_AF-A0AAF0WJ75-F1
#
_entry.id   AF-A0AAF0WJ75-F1
#
_cell.length_a   1.000
_cell.length_b   1.000
_cell.length_c   1.000
_cell.angle_alpha   90.00
_cell.angle_beta   90.00
_cell.angle_gamma   90.00
#
_symmetry.space_group_name_H-M   'P 1'
#
loop_
_entity.id
_entity.type
_entity.pdbx_description
1 polymer ?
#
loop_
_entity_poly.entity_id
_entity_poly.type
_entity_poly.pdbx_seq_one_letter_code
_entity_poly.pdbx_strand_id
1 'polypeptide(L)'
;MFSNLREFHLFVGEPPANNRSMNLSPVSVTKSIKLVNHDLVEGYQTLFQKAEEVILYETDFPGSSIGIRDTKEFINLRYMQIENCKAMEYLARISSPQGEIQESLQRSTPFSNLIKLEIKCCLSLKYLFCDSIARCLLLLEELHIRDCPLMEEVVREEGKSDGNIINMSKLRKMSLIKLPRLVHFYKDKIPYAQIQPLFDRMVAFPSLEMLDISGLEDITDIWGDNHDNASSFSQLKTLKVKFCNKLKNVIPPATLRSSLTSEVDTHGSHTDLLCSLQLSDLPSLTSFWGEASGEANSHKVYLYLIAK
;
A
#
# COMPACT_ATOMS: atom_id res chain seq x y z
N MET A 1 -24.88 -8.99 -22.34
CA MET A 1 -25.96 -9.47 -21.44
C MET A 1 -26.19 -8.55 -20.24
N PHE A 2 -25.17 -7.94 -19.62
CA PHE A 2 -25.31 -7.18 -18.36
C PHE A 2 -25.37 -5.64 -18.49
N SER A 3 -25.54 -5.10 -19.70
CA SER A 3 -25.44 -3.65 -19.99
C SER A 3 -26.50 -2.79 -19.27
N ASN A 4 -27.65 -3.35 -18.90
CA ASN A 4 -28.74 -2.60 -18.25
C ASN A 4 -28.81 -2.73 -16.72
N LEU A 5 -27.92 -3.52 -16.09
CA LEU A 5 -27.89 -3.65 -14.63
C LEU A 5 -27.54 -2.31 -13.96
N ARG A 6 -28.44 -1.82 -13.09
CA ARG A 6 -28.28 -0.62 -12.26
C ARG A 6 -27.79 -0.95 -10.85
N GLU A 7 -28.18 -2.11 -10.33
CA GLU A 7 -27.75 -2.65 -9.04
C GLU A 7 -27.57 -4.16 -9.20
N PHE A 8 -26.56 -4.73 -8.56
CA PHE A 8 -26.34 -6.18 -8.51
C PHE A 8 -25.39 -6.57 -7.37
N HIS A 9 -25.63 -7.75 -6.80
CA HIS A 9 -24.71 -8.42 -5.90
C HIS A 9 -24.47 -9.82 -6.44
N LEU A 10 -23.33 -10.03 -7.08
CA LEU A 10 -22.94 -11.34 -7.59
C LEU A 10 -22.08 -12.05 -6.55
N PHE A 11 -22.49 -13.24 -6.15
CA PHE A 11 -21.70 -14.15 -5.32
C PHE A 11 -21.59 -15.49 -6.05
N VAL A 12 -20.36 -16.00 -6.21
CA VAL A 12 -20.09 -17.29 -6.85
C VAL A 12 -19.12 -18.08 -5.99
N GLY A 13 -19.42 -19.36 -5.75
CA GLY A 13 -18.62 -20.27 -4.94
C GLY A 13 -19.21 -20.55 -3.57
N GLU A 14 -18.55 -21.40 -2.79
CA GLU A 14 -18.95 -21.71 -1.42
C GLU A 14 -18.11 -20.92 -0.40
N PRO A 15 -18.73 -20.29 0.62
CA PRO A 15 -17.99 -19.62 1.68
C PRO A 15 -17.01 -20.57 2.39
N PRO A 16 -15.79 -20.13 2.72
CA PRO A 16 -14.88 -20.95 3.51
C PRO A 16 -15.52 -21.24 4.87
N ALA A 17 -15.48 -22.52 5.29
CA ALA A 17 -16.14 -23.02 6.48
C ALA A 17 -15.79 -22.27 7.79
N ASN A 18 -14.68 -21.52 7.82
CA ASN A 18 -14.17 -20.82 9.00
C ASN A 18 -14.25 -19.28 8.93
N ASN A 19 -14.79 -18.68 7.87
CA ASN A 19 -14.70 -17.23 7.70
C ASN A 19 -15.92 -16.48 8.28
N ARG A 20 -15.76 -15.98 9.52
CA ARG A 20 -16.59 -14.87 10.07
C ARG A 20 -16.31 -13.52 9.38
N SER A 21 -15.40 -13.47 8.40
CA SER A 21 -14.91 -12.27 7.73
C SER A 21 -15.62 -11.93 6.42
N MET A 22 -16.60 -12.73 5.95
CA MET A 22 -17.54 -12.31 4.90
C MET A 22 -18.52 -11.21 5.37
N ASN A 23 -18.17 -10.47 6.41
CA ASN A 23 -18.98 -9.37 6.90
C ASN A 23 -18.97 -8.23 5.88
N LEU A 24 -20.16 -7.67 5.73
CA LEU A 24 -20.62 -6.62 4.84
C LEU A 24 -19.56 -5.58 4.43
N SER A 25 -19.66 -5.18 3.16
CA SER A 25 -18.88 -4.12 2.55
C SER A 25 -18.82 -2.88 3.47
N PRO A 26 -17.63 -2.32 3.74
CA PRO A 26 -17.52 -1.08 4.50
C PRO A 26 -18.12 0.12 3.75
N VAL A 27 -18.45 -0.08 2.46
CA VAL A 27 -19.05 0.91 1.56
C VAL A 27 -20.44 0.42 1.17
N SER A 28 -21.47 1.26 1.29
CA SER A 28 -22.80 0.99 0.73
C SER A 28 -22.71 1.02 -0.80
N VAL A 29 -22.23 -0.06 -1.40
CA VAL A 29 -22.12 -0.24 -2.85
C VAL A 29 -23.37 -0.95 -3.38
N THR A 30 -23.87 -0.49 -4.52
CA THR A 30 -25.03 -1.13 -5.18
C THR A 30 -24.60 -2.17 -6.22
N LYS A 31 -23.27 -2.31 -6.46
CA LYS A 31 -22.69 -3.15 -7.52
C LYS A 31 -21.48 -3.91 -6.99
N SER A 32 -21.67 -5.09 -6.41
CA SER A 32 -20.59 -5.90 -5.83
C SER A 32 -20.42 -7.23 -6.56
N ILE A 33 -19.17 -7.68 -6.70
CA ILE A 33 -18.80 -9.01 -7.17
C ILE A 33 -17.98 -9.70 -6.08
N LYS A 34 -18.35 -10.93 -5.75
CA LYS A 34 -17.68 -11.79 -4.78
C LYS A 34 -17.46 -13.15 -5.42
N LEU A 35 -16.20 -13.54 -5.61
CA LEU A 35 -15.84 -14.81 -6.22
C LEU A 35 -15.01 -15.62 -5.23
N VAL A 36 -15.37 -16.88 -5.08
CA VAL A 36 -14.78 -17.81 -4.13
C VAL A 36 -14.49 -19.12 -4.86
N ASN A 37 -13.24 -19.58 -4.87
CA ASN A 37 -12.86 -20.83 -5.53
C ASN A 37 -13.34 -20.90 -7.00
N HIS A 38 -13.28 -19.76 -7.68
CA HIS A 38 -13.80 -19.63 -9.04
C HIS A 38 -12.81 -18.88 -9.89
N ASP A 39 -12.07 -19.59 -10.72
CA ASP A 39 -11.14 -18.98 -11.66
C ASP A 39 -11.88 -18.05 -12.62
N LEU A 40 -11.23 -16.94 -12.97
CA LEU A 40 -11.84 -15.95 -13.85
C LEU A 40 -11.87 -16.46 -15.29
N VAL A 41 -13.06 -16.85 -15.74
CA VAL A 41 -13.31 -17.26 -17.13
C VAL A 41 -13.67 -16.03 -17.98
N GLU A 42 -13.38 -16.08 -19.28
CA GLU A 42 -13.85 -15.07 -20.24
C GLU A 42 -15.37 -14.84 -20.08
N GLY A 43 -15.79 -13.58 -19.91
CA GLY A 43 -17.20 -13.19 -19.81
C GLY A 43 -17.54 -12.21 -18.69
N TYR A 44 -16.70 -12.08 -17.65
CA TYR A 44 -16.96 -11.16 -16.53
C TYR A 44 -16.57 -9.70 -16.82
N GLN A 45 -15.95 -9.39 -17.97
CA GLN A 45 -15.39 -8.06 -18.25
C GLN A 45 -16.43 -6.94 -18.08
N THR A 46 -17.65 -7.15 -18.60
CA THR A 46 -18.74 -6.16 -18.50
C THR A 46 -19.26 -5.98 -17.06
N LEU A 47 -19.14 -7.01 -16.22
CA LEU A 47 -19.51 -6.93 -14.80
C LEU A 47 -18.41 -6.19 -14.03
N PHE A 48 -17.13 -6.52 -14.25
CA PHE A 48 -16.00 -5.82 -13.63
C PHE A 48 -15.91 -4.36 -14.01
N GLN A 49 -16.32 -3.99 -15.22
CA GLN A 49 -16.43 -2.59 -15.60
C GLN A 49 -17.40 -1.81 -14.70
N LYS A 50 -18.50 -2.44 -14.30
CA LYS A 50 -19.56 -1.80 -13.51
C LYS A 50 -19.36 -1.93 -12.01
N ALA A 51 -18.62 -2.93 -11.57
CA ALA A 51 -18.45 -3.24 -10.15
C ALA A 51 -17.79 -2.07 -9.40
N GLU A 52 -18.37 -1.73 -8.26
CA GLU A 52 -17.82 -0.77 -7.29
C GLU A 52 -17.05 -1.50 -6.17
N GLU A 53 -17.41 -2.76 -5.92
CA GLU A 53 -16.70 -3.67 -5.02
C GLU A 53 -16.36 -4.98 -5.72
N VAL A 54 -15.13 -5.45 -5.53
CA VAL A 54 -14.69 -6.77 -5.98
C VAL A 54 -13.96 -7.47 -4.84
N ILE A 55 -14.47 -8.62 -4.43
CA ILE A 55 -13.84 -9.49 -3.42
C ILE A 55 -13.52 -10.82 -4.08
N LEU A 56 -12.24 -11.20 -4.05
CA LEU A 56 -11.74 -12.45 -4.60
C LEU A 56 -11.13 -13.29 -3.49
N TYR A 57 -11.56 -14.53 -3.37
CA TYR A 57 -11.04 -15.50 -2.41
C TYR A 57 -10.69 -16.80 -3.13
N GLU A 58 -9.43 -17.23 -3.05
CA GLU A 58 -8.96 -18.44 -3.77
C GLU A 58 -9.35 -18.40 -5.26
N THR A 59 -9.32 -17.20 -5.87
CA THR A 59 -9.69 -16.94 -7.27
C THR A 59 -8.52 -16.29 -7.99
N ASP A 60 -7.90 -17.01 -8.93
CA ASP A 60 -6.75 -16.49 -9.69
C ASP A 60 -7.18 -15.84 -11.02
N PHE A 61 -6.35 -14.89 -11.49
CA PHE A 61 -6.51 -14.25 -12.80
C PHE A 61 -5.75 -15.04 -13.89
N PRO A 62 -6.33 -15.25 -15.08
CA PRO A 62 -5.61 -15.82 -16.21
C PRO A 62 -4.44 -14.90 -16.61
N GLY A 63 -3.24 -15.47 -16.79
CA GLY A 63 -2.03 -14.69 -17.13
C GLY A 63 -1.35 -14.01 -15.93
N SER A 64 -1.63 -14.51 -14.71
CA SER A 64 -1.03 -14.11 -13.42
C SER A 64 -1.18 -12.63 -13.04
N SER A 65 -2.03 -11.87 -13.76
CA SER A 65 -2.33 -10.46 -13.50
C SER A 65 -3.50 -9.89 -14.30
N ILE A 66 -3.89 -8.67 -13.92
CA ILE A 66 -4.76 -7.80 -14.69
C ILE A 66 -3.91 -7.00 -15.69
N GLY A 67 -4.01 -7.36 -16.97
CA GLY A 67 -3.37 -6.62 -18.06
C GLY A 67 -4.17 -5.38 -18.47
N ILE A 68 -3.62 -4.19 -18.25
CA ILE A 68 -4.23 -2.92 -18.67
C ILE A 68 -3.72 -2.58 -20.07
N ARG A 69 -4.47 -2.99 -21.10
CA ARG A 69 -4.23 -2.54 -22.49
C ARG A 69 -5.33 -1.60 -22.99
N ASP A 70 -6.58 -1.98 -22.78
CA ASP A 70 -7.78 -1.19 -23.11
C ASP A 70 -8.99 -1.69 -22.30
N THR A 71 -8.73 -2.24 -21.10
CA THR A 71 -9.82 -2.82 -20.31
C THR A 71 -10.58 -1.68 -19.64
N LYS A 72 -11.89 -1.66 -19.84
CA LYS A 72 -12.79 -0.84 -19.02
C LYS A 72 -13.09 -1.52 -17.67
N GLU A 73 -12.41 -2.62 -17.37
CA GLU A 73 -12.59 -3.37 -16.13
C GLU A 73 -12.10 -2.52 -14.97
N PHE A 74 -12.79 -2.60 -13.83
CA PHE A 74 -12.39 -1.92 -12.59
C PHE A 74 -12.31 -0.37 -12.67
N ILE A 75 -12.85 0.26 -13.72
CA ILE A 75 -12.87 1.73 -13.82
C ILE A 75 -13.76 2.38 -12.75
N ASN A 76 -14.81 1.68 -12.29
CA ASN A 76 -15.73 2.15 -11.25
C ASN A 76 -15.40 1.56 -9.87
N LEU A 77 -14.34 0.78 -9.78
CA LEU A 77 -13.97 0.04 -8.58
C LEU A 77 -13.53 1.01 -7.49
N ARG A 78 -14.18 0.91 -6.32
CA ARG A 78 -13.89 1.72 -5.13
C ARG A 78 -13.24 0.90 -4.02
N TYR A 79 -13.58 -0.39 -3.94
CA TYR A 79 -13.00 -1.29 -2.96
C TYR A 79 -12.66 -2.64 -3.59
N MET A 80 -11.45 -3.11 -3.34
CA MET A 80 -11.03 -4.44 -3.73
C MET A 80 -10.37 -5.18 -2.57
N GLN A 81 -10.79 -6.43 -2.37
CA GLN A 81 -10.14 -7.37 -1.48
C GLN A 81 -9.73 -8.61 -2.26
N ILE A 82 -8.49 -9.04 -2.09
CA ILE A 82 -7.97 -10.28 -2.66
C ILE A 82 -7.35 -11.11 -1.55
N GLU A 83 -7.78 -12.35 -1.43
CA GLU A 83 -7.37 -13.26 -0.36
C GLU A 83 -7.05 -14.65 -0.89
N ASN A 84 -5.93 -15.23 -0.46
CA ASN A 84 -5.55 -16.61 -0.78
C ASN A 84 -5.44 -16.92 -2.29
N CYS A 85 -5.16 -15.93 -3.14
CA CYS A 85 -4.90 -16.15 -4.57
C CYS A 85 -3.47 -16.64 -4.77
N LYS A 86 -3.32 -17.88 -5.28
CA LYS A 86 -2.05 -18.63 -5.19
C LYS A 86 -1.20 -18.48 -6.44
N ALA A 87 -1.79 -18.21 -7.60
CA ALA A 87 -1.06 -18.08 -8.86
C ALA A 87 -0.77 -16.62 -9.26
N MET A 88 -1.47 -15.65 -8.65
CA MET A 88 -1.24 -14.24 -8.93
C MET A 88 0.17 -13.80 -8.52
N GLU A 89 0.98 -13.39 -9.51
CA GLU A 89 2.34 -12.89 -9.27
C GLU A 89 2.40 -11.36 -9.16
N TYR A 90 1.47 -10.67 -9.81
CA TYR A 90 1.36 -9.21 -9.77
C TYR A 90 -0.10 -8.80 -9.99
N LEU A 91 -0.56 -7.74 -9.32
CA LEU A 91 -1.98 -7.37 -9.38
C LEU A 91 -2.32 -6.77 -10.74
N ALA A 92 -1.64 -5.70 -11.15
CA ALA A 92 -1.90 -5.06 -12.43
C ALA A 92 -0.63 -4.48 -13.07
N ARG A 93 -0.55 -4.64 -14.40
CA ARG A 93 0.54 -4.13 -15.23
C ARG A 93 0.02 -3.61 -16.57
N ILE A 94 0.81 -2.78 -17.25
CA ILE A 94 0.53 -2.39 -18.62
C ILE A 94 1.14 -3.46 -19.52
N SER A 95 0.32 -4.15 -20.31
CA SER A 95 0.83 -5.31 -21.05
C SER A 95 1.70 -4.91 -22.27
N SER A 96 2.14 -3.67 -22.44
CA SER A 96 2.91 -3.14 -23.58
C SER A 96 4.13 -2.32 -23.13
N PRO A 97 5.36 -2.63 -23.58
CA PRO A 97 6.58 -1.88 -23.22
C PRO A 97 6.70 -0.49 -23.87
N GLN A 98 5.69 -0.04 -24.61
CA GLN A 98 5.64 1.25 -25.32
C GLN A 98 4.46 2.13 -24.87
N GLY A 99 3.63 1.67 -23.93
CA GLY A 99 2.41 2.34 -23.52
C GLY A 99 2.61 3.22 -22.30
N GLU A 100 3.07 4.46 -22.50
CA GLU A 100 2.90 5.50 -21.48
C GLU A 100 1.41 5.87 -21.40
N ILE A 101 0.86 5.96 -20.19
CA ILE A 101 -0.50 6.49 -20.00
C ILE A 101 -0.41 8.01 -20.17
N GLN A 102 -0.96 8.54 -21.27
CA GLN A 102 -1.08 9.99 -21.44
C GLN A 102 -1.87 10.59 -20.27
N GLU A 103 -1.43 11.73 -19.73
CA GLU A 103 -2.05 12.40 -18.57
C GLU A 103 -3.57 12.63 -18.74
N SER A 104 -4.03 12.85 -19.98
CA SER A 104 -5.44 13.03 -20.33
C SER A 104 -6.31 11.77 -20.11
N LEU A 105 -5.71 10.58 -20.00
CA LEU A 105 -6.42 9.30 -19.90
C LEU A 105 -6.56 8.78 -18.45
N GLN A 106 -5.91 9.42 -17.47
CA GLN A 106 -5.83 8.96 -16.07
C GLN A 106 -7.19 8.72 -15.40
N ARG A 107 -8.25 9.44 -15.80
CA ARG A 107 -9.60 9.32 -15.21
C ARG A 107 -10.43 8.13 -15.71
N SER A 108 -9.98 7.45 -16.76
CA SER A 108 -10.66 6.26 -17.30
C SER A 108 -9.79 5.01 -17.21
N THR A 109 -8.64 5.09 -16.53
CA THR A 109 -7.77 3.95 -16.26
C THR A 109 -8.39 3.07 -15.17
N PRO A 110 -8.26 1.73 -15.25
CA PRO A 110 -8.60 0.84 -14.14
C PRO A 110 -7.97 1.32 -12.83
N PHE A 111 -8.69 1.14 -11.72
CA PHE A 111 -8.28 1.55 -10.36
C PHE A 111 -8.22 3.06 -10.08
N SER A 112 -8.54 3.94 -11.05
CA SER A 112 -8.53 5.39 -10.82
C SER A 112 -9.52 5.87 -9.75
N ASN A 113 -10.59 5.10 -9.53
CA ASN A 113 -11.60 5.33 -8.50
C ASN A 113 -11.41 4.50 -7.22
N LEU A 114 -10.30 3.76 -7.11
CA LEU A 114 -10.05 2.86 -5.98
C LEU A 114 -9.78 3.68 -4.72
N ILE A 115 -10.59 3.46 -3.67
CA ILE A 115 -10.48 4.10 -2.35
C ILE A 115 -9.77 3.18 -1.37
N LYS A 116 -10.01 1.87 -1.47
CA LYS A 116 -9.48 0.90 -0.52
C LYS A 116 -9.01 -0.38 -1.21
N LEU A 117 -7.82 -0.84 -0.85
CA LEU A 117 -7.24 -2.09 -1.33
C LEU A 117 -6.77 -2.95 -0.17
N GLU A 118 -7.26 -4.19 -0.10
CA GLU A 118 -6.81 -5.19 0.86
C GLU A 118 -6.30 -6.45 0.16
N ILE A 119 -5.06 -6.85 0.44
CA ILE A 119 -4.43 -8.06 -0.11
C ILE A 119 -3.97 -8.94 1.06
N LYS A 120 -4.37 -10.21 1.08
CA LYS A 120 -4.10 -11.13 2.19
C LYS A 120 -3.67 -12.50 1.68
N CYS A 121 -2.59 -13.05 2.22
CA CYS A 121 -2.23 -14.46 2.02
C CYS A 121 -1.99 -14.85 0.54
N CYS A 122 -1.59 -13.92 -0.32
CA CYS A 122 -1.29 -14.19 -1.73
C CYS A 122 0.18 -14.63 -1.87
N LEU A 123 0.41 -15.94 -1.88
CA LEU A 123 1.74 -16.51 -1.68
C LEU A 123 2.72 -16.29 -2.84
N SER A 124 2.21 -16.13 -4.07
CA SER A 124 3.04 -15.91 -5.26
C SER A 124 3.25 -14.44 -5.61
N LEU A 125 2.61 -13.53 -4.88
CA LEU A 125 2.56 -12.10 -5.22
C LEU A 125 3.91 -11.43 -4.97
N LYS A 126 4.50 -10.86 -6.03
CA LYS A 126 5.82 -10.20 -6.04
C LYS A 126 5.71 -8.68 -5.92
N TYR A 127 4.72 -8.07 -6.57
CA TYR A 127 4.41 -6.63 -6.50
C TYR A 127 2.95 -6.34 -6.87
N LEU A 128 2.42 -5.15 -6.55
CA LEU A 128 1.04 -4.81 -6.91
C LEU A 128 0.94 -4.18 -8.29
N PHE A 129 1.60 -3.03 -8.47
CA PHE A 129 1.37 -2.16 -9.60
C PHE A 129 2.67 -1.85 -10.33
N CYS A 130 2.60 -1.65 -11.64
CA CYS A 130 3.61 -0.83 -12.28
C CYS A 130 3.42 0.66 -11.93
N ASP A 131 4.49 1.43 -12.03
CA ASP A 131 4.57 2.86 -11.75
C ASP A 131 3.48 3.68 -12.47
N SER A 132 3.21 3.37 -13.74
CA SER A 132 2.17 4.03 -14.52
C SER A 132 0.76 3.86 -13.93
N ILE A 133 0.45 2.68 -13.38
CA ILE A 133 -0.84 2.43 -12.72
C ILE A 133 -0.87 3.10 -11.35
N ALA A 134 0.24 3.05 -10.61
CA ALA A 134 0.35 3.71 -9.31
C ALA A 134 0.09 5.22 -9.41
N ARG A 135 0.51 5.87 -10.51
CA ARG A 135 0.18 7.29 -10.79
C ARG A 135 -1.32 7.57 -10.95
N CYS A 136 -2.12 6.56 -11.28
CA CYS A 136 -3.56 6.71 -11.44
C CYS A 136 -4.34 6.52 -10.12
N LEU A 137 -3.70 6.07 -9.04
CA LEU A 137 -4.34 5.80 -7.73
C LEU A 137 -4.62 7.07 -6.91
N LEU A 138 -5.23 8.07 -7.55
CA LEU A 138 -5.42 9.42 -6.99
C LEU A 138 -6.44 9.49 -5.85
N LEU A 139 -7.30 8.47 -5.71
CA LEU A 139 -8.36 8.39 -4.70
C LEU A 139 -8.10 7.34 -3.60
N LEU A 140 -6.97 6.64 -3.65
CA LEU A 140 -6.67 5.57 -2.70
C LEU A 140 -6.42 6.15 -1.30
N GLU A 141 -7.25 5.78 -0.33
CA GLU A 141 -7.18 6.21 1.07
C GLU A 141 -6.62 5.13 2.00
N GLU A 142 -6.88 3.86 1.71
CA GLU A 142 -6.46 2.73 2.56
C GLU A 142 -5.77 1.62 1.74
N LEU A 143 -4.55 1.26 2.13
CA LEU A 143 -3.77 0.16 1.54
C LEU A 143 -3.34 -0.82 2.63
N HIS A 144 -3.80 -2.07 2.52
CA HIS A 144 -3.47 -3.12 3.48
C HIS A 144 -2.94 -4.36 2.77
N ILE A 145 -1.71 -4.75 3.06
CA ILE A 145 -1.06 -5.94 2.50
C ILE A 145 -0.59 -6.83 3.66
N ARG A 146 -1.01 -8.09 3.65
CA ARG A 146 -0.73 -9.05 4.72
C ARG A 146 -0.33 -10.42 4.21
N ASP A 147 0.68 -11.04 4.83
CA ASP A 147 1.04 -12.45 4.62
C ASP A 147 1.33 -12.79 3.14
N CYS A 148 2.07 -11.92 2.44
CA CYS A 148 2.51 -12.14 1.05
C CYS A 148 4.03 -12.35 1.03
N PRO A 149 4.54 -13.58 1.26
CA PRO A 149 5.94 -13.85 1.56
C PRO A 149 6.92 -13.60 0.40
N LEU A 150 6.44 -13.60 -0.85
CA LEU A 150 7.26 -13.35 -2.03
C LEU A 150 7.26 -11.89 -2.51
N MET A 151 6.56 -10.99 -1.80
CA MET A 151 6.50 -9.59 -2.19
C MET A 151 7.83 -8.91 -1.94
N GLU A 152 8.42 -8.34 -3.00
CA GLU A 152 9.72 -7.65 -2.95
C GLU A 152 9.55 -6.12 -2.98
N GLU A 153 8.51 -5.65 -3.68
CA GLU A 153 8.13 -4.24 -3.73
C GLU A 153 6.63 -4.04 -3.90
N VAL A 154 6.12 -2.84 -3.63
CA VAL A 154 4.70 -2.51 -3.84
C VAL A 154 4.47 -2.00 -5.26
N VAL A 155 5.33 -1.10 -5.71
CA VAL A 155 5.32 -0.47 -7.03
C VAL A 155 6.64 -0.77 -7.74
N ARG A 156 6.53 -1.22 -8.99
CA ARG A 156 7.69 -1.53 -9.84
C ARG A 156 7.75 -0.57 -11.02
N GLU A 157 8.93 -0.05 -11.32
CA GLU A 157 9.13 0.69 -12.57
C GLU A 157 9.08 -0.26 -13.78
N GLU A 158 8.07 -0.09 -14.64
CA GLU A 158 7.94 -0.81 -15.90
C GLU A 158 8.02 0.17 -17.08
N GLY A 159 9.23 0.41 -17.60
CA GLY A 159 9.39 1.22 -18.81
C GLY A 159 10.62 2.11 -18.71
N LYS A 160 10.50 3.36 -19.19
CA LYS A 160 11.47 4.41 -18.89
C LYS A 160 10.89 5.28 -17.79
N SER A 161 11.63 5.47 -16.70
CA SER A 161 11.33 6.52 -15.74
C SER A 161 11.31 7.87 -16.45
N ASP A 162 10.21 8.60 -16.27
CA ASP A 162 10.10 10.03 -16.58
C ASP A 162 10.70 10.90 -15.45
N GLY A 163 11.19 10.28 -14.37
CA GLY A 163 11.70 10.95 -13.18
C GLY A 163 10.63 11.61 -12.32
N ASN A 164 9.34 11.46 -12.67
CA ASN A 164 8.26 12.13 -11.97
C ASN A 164 7.91 11.40 -10.66
N ILE A 165 7.64 12.16 -9.61
CA ILE A 165 7.20 11.60 -8.32
C ILE A 165 5.79 11.00 -8.46
N ILE A 166 5.57 9.81 -7.91
CA ILE A 166 4.25 9.21 -7.75
C ILE A 166 3.61 9.83 -6.51
N ASN A 167 2.53 10.60 -6.70
CA ASN A 167 1.89 11.30 -5.59
C ASN A 167 0.65 10.55 -5.08
N MET A 168 0.78 9.84 -3.95
CA MET A 168 -0.34 9.16 -3.28
C MET A 168 -1.04 10.09 -2.28
N SER A 169 -1.48 11.25 -2.78
CA SER A 169 -1.95 12.37 -1.96
C SER A 169 -3.18 12.11 -1.08
N LYS A 170 -3.95 11.06 -1.34
CA LYS A 170 -5.13 10.69 -0.54
C LYS A 170 -4.88 9.53 0.43
N LEU A 171 -3.73 8.87 0.35
CA LEU A 171 -3.47 7.69 1.16
C LEU A 171 -3.28 8.09 2.61
N ARG A 172 -4.21 7.65 3.47
CA ARG A 172 -4.26 7.99 4.90
C ARG A 172 -3.84 6.84 5.79
N LYS A 173 -4.11 5.59 5.38
CA LYS A 173 -3.75 4.41 6.17
C LYS A 173 -3.02 3.40 5.32
N MET A 174 -1.90 2.94 5.83
CA MET A 174 -1.11 1.89 5.22
C MET A 174 -0.76 0.82 6.27
N SER A 175 -0.96 -0.45 5.93
CA SER A 175 -0.40 -1.56 6.72
C SER A 175 0.34 -2.57 5.86
N LEU A 176 1.58 -2.87 6.24
CA LEU A 176 2.48 -3.81 5.57
C LEU A 176 2.90 -4.87 6.59
N ILE A 177 2.26 -6.04 6.55
CA ILE A 177 2.33 -7.03 7.64
C ILE A 177 2.77 -8.39 7.10
N LYS A 178 3.82 -8.97 7.69
CA LYS A 178 4.42 -10.26 7.33
C LYS A 178 4.78 -10.33 5.84
N LEU A 179 5.65 -9.43 5.41
CA LEU A 179 6.18 -9.36 4.05
C LEU A 179 7.71 -9.50 4.15
N PRO A 180 8.23 -10.71 4.48
CA PRO A 180 9.64 -10.90 4.82
C PRO A 180 10.63 -10.41 3.75
N ARG A 181 10.26 -10.50 2.47
CA ARG A 181 11.09 -10.08 1.33
C ARG A 181 10.87 -8.63 0.88
N LEU A 182 9.93 -7.91 1.49
CA LEU A 182 9.64 -6.53 1.09
C LEU A 182 10.78 -5.65 1.56
N VAL A 183 11.49 -5.05 0.61
CA VAL A 183 12.65 -4.19 0.85
C VAL A 183 12.41 -2.76 0.40
N HIS A 184 11.58 -2.54 -0.62
CA HIS A 184 11.30 -1.22 -1.18
C HIS A 184 9.81 -1.04 -1.41
N PHE A 185 9.27 0.16 -1.18
CA PHE A 185 7.93 0.48 -1.64
C PHE A 185 7.91 0.68 -3.17
N TYR A 186 8.90 1.39 -3.69
CA TYR A 186 9.13 1.61 -5.11
C TYR A 186 10.50 1.06 -5.50
N LYS A 187 10.57 0.31 -6.61
CA LYS A 187 11.82 -0.22 -7.14
C LYS A 187 12.04 0.29 -8.55
N ASP A 188 13.10 1.08 -8.71
CA ASP A 188 13.58 1.54 -10.01
C ASP A 188 14.32 0.43 -10.78
N LYS A 189 14.65 0.68 -12.04
CA LYS A 189 15.44 -0.26 -12.87
C LYS A 189 16.95 -0.19 -12.63
N ILE A 190 17.43 0.75 -11.82
CA ILE A 190 18.87 1.00 -11.71
C ILE A 190 19.41 0.10 -10.59
N PRO A 191 20.35 -0.82 -10.87
CA PRO A 191 20.97 -1.61 -9.83
C PRO A 191 21.92 -0.72 -9.03
N TYR A 192 21.40 0.06 -8.09
CA TYR A 192 22.23 0.71 -7.09
C TYR A 192 22.70 -0.36 -6.11
N ALA A 193 24.00 -0.46 -5.92
CA ALA A 193 24.67 -1.42 -5.03
C ALA A 193 24.48 -1.09 -3.52
N GLN A 194 23.45 -0.31 -3.17
CA GLN A 194 23.24 0.19 -1.80
C GLN A 194 21.83 -0.13 -1.33
N ILE A 195 21.74 -0.54 -0.06
CA ILE A 195 20.48 -0.80 0.63
C ILE A 195 19.71 0.50 0.70
N GLN A 196 18.54 0.55 0.05
CA GLN A 196 17.68 1.72 0.02
C GLN A 196 16.62 1.65 1.13
N PRO A 197 16.10 2.81 1.59
CA PRO A 197 15.00 2.82 2.55
C PRO A 197 13.73 2.21 1.98
N LEU A 198 12.84 1.74 2.88
CA LEU A 198 11.52 1.27 2.47
C LEU A 198 10.76 2.34 1.66
N PHE A 199 10.78 3.60 2.10
CA PHE A 199 10.19 4.72 1.38
C PHE A 199 11.28 5.66 0.85
N ASP A 200 11.44 5.66 -0.46
CA ASP A 200 12.37 6.54 -1.17
C ASP A 200 11.72 7.91 -1.50
N ARG A 201 12.37 8.68 -2.37
CA ARG A 201 11.87 9.98 -2.86
C ARG A 201 10.95 9.88 -4.07
N MET A 202 10.78 8.69 -4.65
CA MET A 202 10.02 8.49 -5.88
C MET A 202 8.51 8.42 -5.61
N VAL A 203 8.11 8.18 -4.36
CA VAL A 203 6.71 8.18 -3.93
C VAL A 203 6.50 9.14 -2.77
N ALA A 204 5.47 9.97 -2.89
CA ALA A 204 5.06 10.93 -1.86
C ALA A 204 3.74 10.50 -1.20
N PHE A 205 3.66 10.67 0.13
CA PHE A 205 2.53 10.25 0.96
C PHE A 205 1.94 11.38 1.84
N PRO A 206 1.74 12.60 1.31
CA PRO A 206 1.56 13.82 2.12
C PRO A 206 0.37 13.81 3.10
N SER A 207 -0.57 12.87 2.96
CA SER A 207 -1.75 12.73 3.82
C SER A 207 -1.72 11.48 4.71
N LEU A 208 -0.60 10.76 4.79
CA LEU A 208 -0.54 9.51 5.54
C LEU A 208 -0.64 9.77 7.05
N GLU A 209 -1.71 9.28 7.67
CA GLU A 209 -2.00 9.45 9.09
C GLU A 209 -1.58 8.23 9.92
N MET A 210 -1.66 7.03 9.34
CA MET A 210 -1.37 5.78 10.03
C MET A 210 -0.50 4.86 9.18
N LEU A 211 0.63 4.47 9.73
CA LEU A 211 1.54 3.47 9.18
C LEU A 211 1.74 2.32 10.17
N ASP A 212 1.39 1.10 9.75
CA ASP A 212 1.57 -0.13 10.52
C ASP A 212 2.47 -1.11 9.76
N ILE A 213 3.71 -1.27 10.24
CA ILE A 213 4.71 -2.15 9.66
C ILE A 213 4.97 -3.28 10.64
N SER A 214 4.84 -4.52 10.19
CA SER A 214 5.11 -5.67 11.04
C SER A 214 5.75 -6.81 10.27
N GLY A 215 6.83 -7.40 10.78
CA GLY A 215 7.42 -8.62 10.18
C GLY A 215 7.99 -8.38 8.78
N LEU A 216 8.67 -7.25 8.59
CA LEU A 216 9.50 -7.00 7.41
C LEU A 216 10.95 -7.36 7.78
N GLU A 217 11.45 -8.48 7.26
CA GLU A 217 12.69 -9.09 7.75
C GLU A 217 13.96 -8.45 7.16
N ASP A 218 13.87 -7.98 5.91
CA ASP A 218 15.03 -7.49 5.16
C ASP A 218 15.22 -5.96 5.19
N ILE A 219 14.27 -5.20 5.73
CA ILE A 219 14.42 -3.73 5.84
C ILE A 219 15.45 -3.34 6.90
N THR A 220 16.34 -2.41 6.56
CA THR A 220 17.30 -1.82 7.52
C THR A 220 16.96 -0.37 7.88
N ASP A 221 16.22 0.31 7.01
CA ASP A 221 15.79 1.69 7.16
C ASP A 221 14.38 1.89 6.56
N ILE A 222 13.55 2.72 7.17
CA ILE A 222 12.20 3.05 6.67
C ILE A 222 12.22 4.34 5.83
N TRP A 223 13.06 5.31 6.21
CA TRP A 223 12.96 6.70 5.74
C TRP A 223 14.16 7.17 4.93
N GLY A 224 15.35 6.58 5.10
CA GLY A 224 16.59 6.99 4.42
C GLY A 224 17.05 8.41 4.78
N ASP A 225 18.01 8.93 4.02
CA ASP A 225 18.54 10.31 4.16
C ASP A 225 17.57 11.35 3.57
N ASN A 226 16.26 11.21 3.86
CA ASN A 226 15.15 11.96 3.26
C ASN A 226 15.06 13.43 3.75
N HIS A 227 16.16 14.19 3.65
CA HIS A 227 16.16 15.63 3.94
C HIS A 227 15.15 16.41 3.07
N ASP A 228 14.84 15.94 1.86
CA ASP A 228 13.93 16.61 0.91
C ASP A 228 12.50 16.04 0.89
N ASN A 229 12.28 14.78 1.31
CA ASN A 229 10.94 14.13 1.32
C ASN A 229 10.23 14.21 2.69
N ALA A 230 10.79 15.01 3.59
CA ALA A 230 10.26 15.35 4.91
C ALA A 230 8.75 15.63 4.95
N SER A 231 8.25 16.35 3.94
CA SER A 231 6.85 16.76 3.84
C SER A 231 5.90 15.59 3.56
N SER A 232 6.40 14.50 2.97
CA SER A 232 5.59 13.33 2.62
C SER A 232 5.05 12.56 3.81
N PHE A 233 5.51 12.81 5.03
CA PHE A 233 4.98 12.16 6.24
C PHE A 233 4.56 13.18 7.31
N SER A 234 4.30 14.42 6.90
CA SER A 234 3.95 15.53 7.81
C SER A 234 2.63 15.34 8.56
N GLN A 235 1.74 14.48 8.06
CA GLN A 235 0.43 14.18 8.66
C GLN A 235 0.43 12.90 9.52
N LEU A 236 1.60 12.27 9.71
CA LEU A 236 1.68 10.97 10.37
C LEU A 236 1.38 11.09 11.87
N LYS A 237 0.24 10.52 12.28
CA LYS A 237 -0.26 10.53 13.67
C LYS A 237 0.01 9.22 14.39
N THR A 238 0.06 8.11 13.66
CA THR A 238 0.25 6.76 14.21
C THR A 238 1.34 6.01 13.46
N LEU A 239 2.39 5.61 14.16
CA LEU A 239 3.43 4.73 13.65
C LEU A 239 3.50 3.47 14.52
N LYS A 240 3.32 2.31 13.91
CA LYS A 240 3.49 1.01 14.55
C LYS A 240 4.56 0.24 13.80
N VAL A 241 5.59 -0.22 14.49
CA VAL A 241 6.68 -1.01 13.91
C VAL A 241 6.98 -2.21 14.79
N LYS A 242 6.76 -3.42 14.27
CA LYS A 242 6.82 -4.66 15.04
C LYS A 242 7.60 -5.76 14.33
N PHE A 243 8.37 -6.56 15.05
CA PHE A 243 9.01 -7.77 14.49
C PHE A 243 9.88 -7.51 13.24
N CYS A 244 10.49 -6.32 13.11
CA CYS A 244 11.41 -5.99 12.01
C CYS A 244 12.86 -6.20 12.48
N ASN A 245 13.40 -7.38 12.20
CA ASN A 245 14.61 -7.87 12.87
C ASN A 245 15.90 -7.13 12.48
N LYS A 246 16.00 -6.62 11.25
CA LYS A 246 17.19 -5.92 10.74
C LYS A 246 17.10 -4.39 10.80
N LEU A 247 15.96 -3.86 11.23
CA LEU A 247 15.69 -2.43 11.25
C LEU A 247 16.55 -1.73 12.31
N LYS A 248 17.29 -0.71 11.88
CA LYS A 248 18.24 0.02 12.75
C LYS A 248 17.69 1.36 13.26
N ASN A 249 16.84 2.01 12.46
CA ASN A 249 16.29 3.34 12.70
C ASN A 249 14.78 3.35 12.44
N VAL A 250 13.99 4.08 13.24
CA VAL A 250 12.52 4.07 13.13
C VAL A 250 11.87 5.46 13.00
N ILE A 251 12.51 6.55 13.38
CA ILE A 251 11.87 7.88 13.34
C ILE A 251 12.22 8.64 12.06
N PRO A 252 11.25 9.30 11.39
CA PRO A 252 11.52 10.15 10.24
C PRO A 252 12.41 11.35 10.63
N PRO A 253 13.48 11.66 9.87
CA PRO A 253 14.43 12.73 10.21
C PRO A 253 13.80 14.13 10.37
N ALA A 254 12.69 14.42 9.69
CA ALA A 254 12.15 15.78 9.60
C ALA A 254 10.93 16.07 10.48
N THR A 255 10.16 15.06 10.89
CA THR A 255 9.06 15.22 11.86
C THR A 255 9.55 15.62 13.26
N LEU A 256 10.85 15.43 13.54
CA LEU A 256 11.49 15.86 14.78
C LEU A 256 11.76 17.37 14.85
N ARG A 257 12.01 18.04 13.71
CA ARG A 257 12.52 19.42 13.71
C ARG A 257 11.44 20.45 14.04
N SER A 258 10.19 20.24 13.64
CA SER A 258 9.05 21.10 14.01
C SER A 258 8.37 20.70 15.32
N SER A 259 8.54 19.45 15.77
CA SER A 259 7.93 18.94 17.01
C SER A 259 8.69 19.35 18.27
N LEU A 260 9.98 19.70 18.17
CA LEU A 260 10.85 20.02 19.32
C LEU A 260 11.29 21.48 19.40
N THR A 261 11.13 22.28 18.34
CA THR A 261 11.40 23.73 18.38
C THR A 261 10.15 24.54 18.70
N SER A 262 9.29 24.04 19.60
CA SER A 262 8.29 24.88 20.26
C SER A 262 9.01 25.91 21.15
N GLU A 263 9.67 26.88 20.55
CA GLU A 263 9.48 28.24 21.05
C GLU A 263 7.99 28.54 20.86
N VAL A 264 7.35 28.89 21.96
CA VAL A 264 5.93 29.18 22.04
C VAL A 264 5.65 30.41 21.18
N ASP A 265 5.38 30.22 19.90
CA ASP A 265 4.80 31.28 19.09
C ASP A 265 3.39 31.55 19.62
N THR A 266 3.19 32.76 20.13
CA THR A 266 1.99 33.27 20.81
C THR A 266 0.75 33.37 19.90
N HIS A 267 0.72 32.67 18.77
CA HIS A 267 -0.42 32.58 17.86
C HIS A 267 -0.67 31.11 17.55
N GLY A 268 -1.64 30.52 18.27
CA GLY A 268 -1.93 29.09 18.28
C GLY A 268 -2.15 28.45 16.91
N SER A 269 -1.07 27.97 16.29
CA SER A 269 -1.11 26.95 15.25
C SER A 269 -0.76 25.61 15.89
N HIS A 270 -1.75 24.74 16.06
CA HIS A 270 -1.54 23.35 16.46
C HIS A 270 -0.63 22.66 15.43
N THR A 271 0.58 22.29 15.82
CA THR A 271 1.39 21.33 15.05
C THR A 271 0.78 19.94 15.30
N ASP A 272 0.34 19.26 14.24
CA ASP A 272 -0.21 17.91 14.31
C ASP A 272 0.92 16.91 14.63
N LEU A 273 1.18 16.72 15.93
CA LEU A 273 2.23 15.85 16.46
C LEU A 273 1.90 14.36 16.25
N LEU A 274 2.93 13.53 16.09
CA LEU A 274 2.81 12.07 16.15
C LEU A 274 2.17 11.67 17.50
N CYS A 275 0.91 11.24 17.47
CA CYS A 275 0.13 10.96 18.67
C CYS A 275 0.41 9.57 19.28
N SER A 276 0.74 8.59 18.42
CA SER A 276 0.90 7.19 18.82
C SER A 276 2.13 6.56 18.17
N LEU A 277 3.11 6.19 18.98
CA LEU A 277 4.25 5.38 18.55
C LEU A 277 4.22 4.02 19.27
N GLN A 278 4.17 2.94 18.51
CA GLN A 278 4.24 1.56 19.02
C GLN A 278 5.43 0.82 18.41
N LEU A 279 6.45 0.56 19.22
CA LEU A 279 7.60 -0.25 18.83
C LEU A 279 7.59 -1.55 19.64
N SER A 280 7.75 -2.70 18.97
CA SER A 280 7.86 -4.00 19.66
C SER A 280 8.74 -4.99 18.90
N ASP A 281 9.58 -5.74 19.61
CA ASP A 281 10.39 -6.82 19.04
C ASP A 281 11.27 -6.37 17.85
N LEU A 282 12.10 -5.35 18.10
CA LEU A 282 13.09 -4.78 17.16
C LEU A 282 14.52 -5.02 17.68
N PRO A 283 15.11 -6.22 17.48
CA PRO A 283 16.38 -6.60 18.10
C PRO A 283 17.61 -5.82 17.60
N SER A 284 17.61 -5.38 16.34
CA SER A 284 18.75 -4.62 15.75
C SER A 284 18.60 -3.10 15.86
N LEU A 285 17.59 -2.61 16.59
CA LEU A 285 17.34 -1.19 16.73
C LEU A 285 18.49 -0.52 17.48
N THR A 286 19.22 0.37 16.81
CA THR A 286 20.36 1.10 17.39
C THR A 286 19.98 2.52 17.78
N SER A 287 19.03 3.12 17.05
CA SER A 287 18.48 4.43 17.38
C SER A 287 16.98 4.43 17.15
N PHE A 288 16.26 5.05 18.08
CA PHE A 288 14.87 5.43 17.86
C PHE A 288 14.71 6.96 17.84
N TRP A 289 15.77 7.78 17.90
CA TRP A 289 15.68 9.25 17.93
C TRP A 289 16.89 9.91 17.25
N GLY A 290 16.65 10.90 16.38
CA GLY A 290 17.70 11.58 15.60
C GLY A 290 18.58 12.51 16.45
N GLU A 291 19.90 12.38 16.25
CA GLU A 291 21.05 13.09 16.82
C GLU A 291 21.13 13.24 18.36
N ALA A 292 22.11 12.52 18.93
CA ALA A 292 22.69 12.67 20.27
C ALA A 292 21.75 12.49 21.48
N SER A 293 21.48 11.23 21.87
CA SER A 293 21.35 10.72 23.27
C SER A 293 20.41 9.51 23.44
N GLY A 294 19.65 9.11 22.41
CA GLY A 294 18.71 8.00 22.48
C GLY A 294 19.34 6.62 22.21
N GLU A 295 20.22 6.13 23.09
CA GLU A 295 20.68 4.74 23.02
C GLU A 295 19.50 3.78 23.24
N ALA A 296 19.13 3.03 22.21
CA ALA A 296 18.14 1.97 22.32
C ALA A 296 18.83 0.71 22.85
N ASN A 297 18.70 0.40 24.14
CA ASN A 297 19.16 -0.89 24.63
C ASN A 297 18.24 -1.98 24.06
N SER A 298 18.79 -2.73 23.09
CA SER A 298 18.20 -3.93 22.51
C SER A 298 17.77 -4.90 23.60
N HIS A 299 16.81 -5.78 23.29
CA HIS A 299 16.12 -6.76 24.15
C HIS A 299 14.78 -6.24 24.69
N LYS A 300 13.82 -6.10 23.76
CA LYS A 300 12.39 -5.76 23.96
C LYS A 300 12.11 -4.29 24.28
N VAL A 301 12.32 -3.43 23.30
CA VAL A 301 11.72 -2.09 23.31
C VAL A 301 10.21 -2.25 23.13
N TYR A 302 9.44 -2.10 24.21
CA TYR A 302 8.00 -1.86 24.17
C TYR A 302 7.77 -0.37 24.42
N LEU A 303 7.99 0.44 23.38
CA LEU A 303 7.69 1.87 23.48
C LEU A 303 6.22 2.04 23.08
N TYR A 304 5.40 2.43 24.05
CA TYR A 304 4.03 2.90 23.83
C TYR A 304 3.99 4.36 24.24
N LEU A 305 4.30 5.25 23.31
CA LEU A 305 4.06 6.68 23.53
C LEU A 305 2.65 6.97 23.05
N ILE A 306 1.77 7.32 23.98
CA ILE A 306 0.44 7.87 23.72
C ILE A 306 0.49 9.29 24.25
N ALA A 307 0.55 10.28 23.36
CA ALA A 307 0.36 11.67 23.76
C ALA A 307 -1.11 11.86 24.18
N LYS A 308 -1.34 12.46 25.36
CA LYS A 308 -2.68 12.87 25.81
C LYS A 308 -3.02 14.24 25.24
#